data_AF-A0A543I500-F1
#
_entry.id   AF-A0A543I500-F1
#
_cell.length_a   1.000
_cell.length_b   1.000
_cell.length_c   1.000
_cell.angle_alpha   90.00
_cell.angle_beta   90.00
_cell.angle_gamma   90.00
#
_symmetry.space_group_name_H-M   'P 1'
#
loop_
_entity.id
_entity.type
_entity.pdbx_description
1 polymer ?
#
loop_
_entity_poly.entity_id
_entity_poly.type
_entity_poly.pdbx_seq_one_letter_code
_entity_poly.pdbx_strand_id
1 'polypeptide(L)'
;MTDNEVLSALATQRYGETSQPKGWVIHVTDASGQDIDSVTVGREADQSLGSRTAIYRALADTYTLSADNIVSADLADDNRQFRVTALTRRR
;
A
#
# COMPACT_ATOMS: atom_id res chain seq x y z
N MET A 1 8.67 -26.54 6.28
CA MET A 1 9.01 -25.42 5.38
C MET A 1 7.89 -24.41 5.54
N THR A 2 8.16 -23.26 6.16
CA THR A 2 7.22 -22.13 6.14
C THR A 2 7.52 -21.36 4.87
N ASP A 3 6.73 -21.58 3.82
CA ASP A 3 6.70 -20.69 2.65
C ASP A 3 6.35 -19.29 3.12
N ASN A 4 7.39 -18.48 3.33
CA ASN A 4 7.29 -17.03 3.40
C ASN A 4 7.12 -16.56 1.96
N GLU A 5 5.88 -16.46 1.51
CA GLU A 5 5.58 -15.91 0.20
C GLU A 5 5.99 -14.43 0.21
N VAL A 6 6.97 -14.08 -0.64
CA VAL A 6 7.39 -12.70 -0.84
C VAL A 6 6.35 -12.04 -1.73
N LEU A 7 5.69 -11.04 -1.17
CA LEU A 7 4.64 -10.27 -1.83
C LEU A 7 5.15 -8.87 -2.16
N SER A 8 4.46 -8.22 -3.09
CA SER A 8 4.64 -6.80 -3.40
C SER A 8 3.31 -6.07 -3.23
N ALA A 9 3.34 -4.76 -3.04
CA ALA A 9 2.11 -3.97 -3.04
C ALA A 9 2.27 -2.63 -3.73
N LEU A 10 1.19 -2.14 -4.33
CA LEU A 10 1.11 -0.82 -4.94
C LEU A 10 -0.04 -0.04 -4.29
N ALA A 11 0.31 1.04 -3.59
CA ALA A 11 -0.62 2.00 -3.06
C ALA A 11 -0.83 3.12 -4.08
N THR A 12 -2.07 3.34 -4.49
CA THR A 12 -2.48 4.41 -5.41
C THR A 12 -3.40 5.38 -4.70
N GLN A 13 -3.11 6.68 -4.83
CA GLN A 13 -3.95 7.71 -4.27
C GLN A 13 -5.33 7.65 -4.94
N ARG A 14 -6.38 7.65 -4.13
CA ARG A 14 -7.76 7.70 -4.64
C ARG A 14 -8.24 9.14 -4.71
N TYR A 15 -8.97 9.46 -5.76
CA TYR A 15 -9.62 10.76 -5.93
C TYR A 15 -11.14 10.62 -6.00
N GLY A 16 -11.87 11.61 -5.46
CA GLY A 16 -13.31 11.74 -5.64
C GLY A 16 -13.70 12.51 -6.90
N GLU A 17 -15.01 12.67 -7.12
CA GLU A 17 -15.57 13.43 -8.25
C GLU A 17 -15.06 14.88 -8.35
N THR A 18 -14.66 15.46 -7.21
CA THR A 18 -14.11 16.82 -7.11
C THR A 18 -12.58 16.88 -7.14
N SER A 19 -11.90 15.82 -7.58
CA SER A 19 -10.43 15.67 -7.53
C SER A 19 -9.84 15.81 -6.12
N GLN A 20 -10.66 15.68 -5.09
CA GLN A 20 -10.19 15.66 -3.70
C GLN A 20 -9.62 14.27 -3.36
N PRO A 21 -8.45 14.19 -2.70
CA PRO A 21 -7.89 12.92 -2.27
C PRO A 21 -8.80 12.25 -1.23
N LYS A 22 -9.10 10.97 -1.42
CA LYS A 22 -9.92 10.13 -0.54
C LYS A 22 -9.08 9.15 0.30
N GLY A 23 -7.76 9.23 0.20
CA GLY A 23 -6.80 8.32 0.83
C GLY A 23 -6.13 7.42 -0.21
N TRP A 24 -5.97 6.14 0.10
CA TRP A 24 -5.20 5.18 -0.70
C TRP A 24 -5.98 3.88 -0.93
N VAL A 25 -5.81 3.28 -2.10
CA VAL A 25 -6.05 1.85 -2.32
C VAL A 25 -4.72 1.16 -2.49
N ILE A 26 -4.54 0.03 -1.81
CA ILE A 26 -3.31 -0.74 -1.81
C ILE A 26 -3.64 -2.10 -2.39
N HIS A 27 -3.02 -2.43 -3.50
CA HIS A 27 -3.13 -3.72 -4.17
C HIS A 27 -1.95 -4.58 -3.77
N VAL A 28 -2.19 -5.74 -3.16
CA VAL A 28 -1.14 -6.69 -2.79
C VAL A 28 -1.11 -7.80 -3.83
N THR A 29 0.05 -7.98 -4.45
CA THR A 29 0.27 -8.99 -5.49
C THR A 29 1.23 -10.06 -5.02
N ASP A 30 1.00 -11.28 -5.49
CA ASP A 30 1.98 -12.37 -5.35
C ASP A 30 3.19 -12.18 -6.28
N ALA A 31 4.12 -13.15 -6.25
CA ALA A 31 5.31 -13.13 -7.09
C ALA A 31 5.01 -13.31 -8.60
N SER A 32 3.82 -13.79 -8.96
CA SER A 32 3.36 -13.88 -10.36
C SER A 32 2.72 -12.59 -10.86
N GLY A 33 2.49 -11.62 -9.97
CA GLY A 33 1.81 -10.37 -10.25
C GLY A 33 0.28 -10.46 -10.14
N GLN A 34 -0.25 -11.55 -9.57
CA GLN A 34 -1.68 -11.71 -9.33
C GLN A 34 -2.09 -10.95 -8.06
N ASP A 35 -3.15 -10.14 -8.14
CA ASP A 35 -3.77 -9.52 -6.97
C ASP A 35 -4.35 -10.60 -6.03
N ILE A 36 -3.89 -10.59 -4.78
CA ILE A 36 -4.34 -11.54 -3.74
C ILE A 36 -5.04 -10.85 -2.57
N ASP A 37 -4.92 -9.53 -2.44
CA ASP A 37 -5.58 -8.74 -1.41
C ASP A 37 -5.67 -7.26 -1.84
N SER A 38 -6.63 -6.53 -1.25
CA SER A 38 -6.77 -5.10 -1.42
C SER A 38 -7.12 -4.41 -0.11
N VAL A 39 -6.31 -3.42 0.27
CA VAL A 39 -6.46 -2.67 1.52
C VAL A 39 -6.76 -1.21 1.20
N THR A 40 -7.75 -0.63 1.87
CA THR A 40 -8.09 0.79 1.71
C THR A 40 -7.65 1.59 2.93
N VAL A 41 -7.00 2.71 2.70
CA VAL A 41 -6.69 3.73 3.72
C VAL A 41 -7.59 4.92 3.49
N GLY A 42 -8.37 5.30 4.50
CA GLY A 42 -9.21 6.49 4.44
C GLY A 42 -8.40 7.79 4.49
N ARG A 43 -8.95 8.86 3.92
CA ARG A 43 -8.38 10.22 3.93
C ARG A 43 -7.96 10.69 5.32
N GLU A 44 -8.77 10.43 6.35
CA GLU A 44 -8.49 10.89 7.72
C GLU A 44 -7.24 10.23 8.30
N ALA A 45 -7.03 8.94 8.02
CA ALA A 45 -5.83 8.22 8.42
C ALA A 45 -4.59 8.74 7.68
N ASP A 46 -4.71 9.00 6.37
CA ASP A 46 -3.65 9.60 5.55
C ASP A 46 -3.24 10.99 6.06
N GLN A 47 -4.21 11.84 6.38
CA GLN A 47 -3.96 13.21 6.86
C GLN A 47 -3.38 13.25 8.27
N SER A 48 -3.80 12.35 9.16
CA SER A 48 -3.34 12.33 10.55
C SER A 48 -1.95 11.70 10.73
N LEU A 49 -1.61 10.69 9.93
CA LEU A 49 -0.38 9.90 10.10
C LEU A 49 0.70 10.24 9.05
N GLY A 50 0.29 10.83 7.93
CA GLY A 50 1.10 10.90 6.71
C GLY A 50 1.05 9.60 5.91
N SER A 51 1.12 9.71 4.59
CA SER A 51 0.81 8.62 3.65
C SER A 51 1.60 7.35 3.89
N ARG A 52 2.92 7.45 4.06
CA ARG A 52 3.80 6.30 4.28
C ARG A 52 3.45 5.55 5.57
N THR A 53 3.20 6.28 6.65
CA THR A 53 2.80 5.69 7.95
C THR A 53 1.40 5.09 7.90
N ALA A 54 0.46 5.75 7.22
CA ALA A 54 -0.90 5.25 7.07
C ALA A 54 -0.94 3.94 6.28
N ILE A 55 -0.20 3.86 5.17
CA ILE A 55 -0.03 2.64 4.37
C ILE A 55 0.64 1.53 5.21
N TYR A 56 1.72 1.86 5.93
CA TYR A 56 2.39 0.91 6.82
C TYR A 56 1.42 0.31 7.83
N ARG A 57 0.67 1.15 8.56
CA ARG A 57 -0.27 0.67 9.59
C ARG A 57 -1.40 -0.19 9.01
N ALA A 58 -1.88 0.15 7.82
CA ALA A 58 -2.95 -0.61 7.16
C ALA A 58 -2.49 -2.01 6.74
N LEU A 59 -1.23 -2.15 6.29
CA LEU A 59 -0.66 -3.44 5.93
C LEU A 59 -0.12 -4.21 7.14
N ALA A 60 0.35 -3.52 8.18
CA ALA A 60 0.97 -4.12 9.34
C ALA A 60 0.02 -4.94 10.23
N ASP A 61 -1.29 -4.96 9.94
CA ASP A 61 -2.25 -5.85 10.58
C ASP A 61 -2.07 -7.29 10.07
N THR A 62 -2.17 -7.46 8.74
CA THR A 62 -2.12 -8.74 8.04
C THR A 62 -0.72 -9.17 7.61
N TYR A 63 0.18 -8.21 7.39
CA TYR A 63 1.49 -8.42 6.79
C TYR A 63 2.62 -7.97 7.71
N THR A 64 3.74 -8.67 7.61
CA THR A 64 5.04 -8.25 8.14
C THR A 64 5.77 -7.50 7.04
N LEU A 65 6.14 -6.25 7.31
CA LEU A 65 6.86 -5.35 6.41
C LEU A 65 7.70 -4.35 7.22
N SER A 66 8.70 -3.73 6.59
CA SER A 66 9.37 -2.54 7.13
C SER A 66 8.81 -1.26 6.50
N ALA A 67 8.79 -0.16 7.25
CA ALA A 67 8.46 1.16 6.70
C ALA A 67 9.46 1.59 5.60
N ASP A 68 10.71 1.10 5.67
CA ASP A 68 11.74 1.34 4.67
C ASP A 68 11.40 0.71 3.31
N ASN A 69 10.59 -0.35 3.29
CA ASN A 69 10.17 -1.03 2.06
C ASN A 69 9.13 -0.23 1.26
N ILE A 70 8.57 0.84 1.84
CA ILE A 70 7.58 1.69 1.19
C ILE A 70 8.30 2.83 0.49
N VAL A 71 8.39 2.80 -0.83
CA VAL A 71 9.08 3.82 -1.62
C VAL A 71 8.07 4.61 -2.45
N SER A 72 8.27 5.92 -2.60
CA SER A 72 7.48 6.70 -3.54
C SER A 72 7.71 6.16 -4.95
N ALA A 73 6.63 5.77 -5.61
CA ALA A 73 6.64 5.45 -7.02
C ALA A 73 6.10 6.70 -7.72
N ASP A 74 6.98 7.61 -8.10
CA ASP A 74 6.57 8.74 -8.94
C ASP A 74 6.25 8.20 -10.33
N LEU A 75 4.96 8.22 -10.68
CA LEU A 75 4.53 8.21 -12.07
C LEU A 75 4.08 9.62 -12.40
N ALA A 76 4.48 10.09 -13.58
CA ALA A 76 4.05 11.37 -14.12
C ALA A 76 2.52 11.54 -14.00
N ASP A 77 2.10 12.78 -13.74
CA ASP A 77 0.70 13.25 -13.67
C ASP A 77 -0.06 12.89 -12.39
N ASP A 78 -0.05 13.81 -11.40
CA ASP A 78 -0.95 14.00 -10.24
C ASP A 78 -1.41 12.77 -9.42
N ASN A 79 -1.02 11.55 -9.78
CA ASN A 79 -1.51 10.32 -9.22
C ASN A 79 -0.42 9.70 -8.37
N ARG A 80 -0.30 10.22 -7.15
CA ARG A 80 0.73 9.78 -6.21
C ARG A 80 0.62 8.27 -5.98
N GLN A 81 1.75 7.59 -6.00
CA GLN A 81 1.83 6.17 -5.70
C GLN A 81 2.96 5.86 -4.73
N PHE A 82 2.78 4.80 -3.94
CA PHE A 82 3.82 4.18 -3.16
C PHE A 82 3.93 2.70 -3.51
N ARG A 83 5.14 2.21 -3.71
CA ARG A 83 5.41 0.79 -3.87
C ARG A 83 5.93 0.21 -2.58
N VAL A 84 5.40 -0.94 -2.19
CA VAL A 84 5.93 -1.76 -1.09
C VAL A 84 6.67 -2.92 -1.72
N THR A 85 8.00 -2.93 -1.55
CA THR A 85 8.90 -3.84 -2.28
C THR A 85 9.06 -5.21 -1.64
N ALA A 86 8.65 -5.35 -0.37
CA ALA A 86 8.69 -6.63 0.33
C ALA A 86 7.64 -6.65 1.45
N LEU A 87 6.74 -7.63 1.36
CA LEU A 87 5.79 -8.00 2.41
C LEU A 87 5.81 -9.52 2.60
N THR A 88 5.46 -9.96 3.81
CA THR A 88 5.24 -11.38 4.12
C THR A 88 3.93 -11.52 4.90
N ARG A 89 3.03 -12.40 4.46
CA ARG A 89 1.75 -12.62 5.15
C ARG A 89 1.99 -13.24 6.54
N ARG A 90 1.36 -12.68 7.58
CA ARG A 90 1.37 -13.27 8.93
C ARG A 90 0.48 -14.52 8.95
N ARG A 91 1.01 -15.62 9.50
CA ARG A 91 0.25 -16.86 9.72
C ARG A 91 -0.29 -16.90 11.14
#